data_AF-A0A7V8W109-F1
#
_entry.id   AF-A0A7V8W109-F1
#
_cell.length_a   1.000
_cell.length_b   1.000
_cell.length_c   1.000
_cell.angle_alpha   90.00
_cell.angle_beta   90.00
_cell.angle_gamma   90.00
#
_symmetry.space_group_name_H-M   'P 1'
#
loop_
_entity.id
_entity.type
_entity.pdbx_description
1 polymer ?
#
loop_
_entity_poly.entity_id
_entity_poly.type
_entity_poly.pdbx_seq_one_letter_code
_entity_poly.pdbx_strand_id
1 'polypeptide(L)' 'KKNLTIKQYDADHGFANPSNPVHDVAATSDAYKHVLAFYKARVR' A
#
# COMPACT_ATOMS: atom_id res chain seq x y z
N LYS A 1 19.17 14.27 4.68
CA LYS A 1 17.80 13.97 5.15
C LYS A 1 17.21 12.87 4.25
N LYS A 2 16.60 11.83 4.81
CA LYS A 2 15.85 10.84 4.02
C LYS A 2 14.43 11.37 3.83
N ASN A 3 13.91 11.32 2.60
CA ASN A 3 12.53 11.70 2.33
C ASN A 3 11.63 10.52 2.74
N LEU A 4 10.83 10.71 3.79
CA LEU A 4 9.89 9.72 4.30
C LEU A 4 8.47 10.12 3.90
N THR A 5 7.68 9.14 3.46
CA THR A 5 6.24 9.30 3.18
C THR A 5 5.49 8.21 3.92
N ILE A 6 4.44 8.59 4.66
CA ILE A 6 3.59 7.69 5.43
C ILE A 6 2.17 7.81 4.91
N LYS A 7 1.51 6.67 4.72
CA LYS A 7 0.09 6.54 4.34
C LYS A 7 -0.57 5.62 5.35
N GLN A 8 -1.52 6.14 6.10
CA GLN A 8 -2.30 5.38 7.09
C GLN A 8 -3.64 5.00 6.50
N TYR A 9 -4.11 3.80 6.83
CA TYR A 9 -5.40 3.27 6.41
C TYR A 9 -6.17 2.88 7.66
N ASP A 10 -7.46 3.19 7.68
CA ASP A 10 -8.40 2.67 8.66
C ASP A 10 -8.81 1.25 8.25
N ALA A 11 -7.86 0.31 8.34
CA ALA A 11 -8.00 -1.09 7.94
C ALA A 11 -7.12 -1.98 8.82
N ASP A 12 -7.53 -3.23 9.02
CA ASP A 12 -6.84 -4.18 9.90
C ASP A 12 -5.45 -4.59 9.37
N HIS A 13 -4.61 -5.10 10.27
CA HIS A 13 -3.30 -5.62 9.90
C HIS A 13 -3.44 -6.75 8.87
N GLY A 14 -2.73 -6.60 7.74
CA GLY A 14 -2.81 -7.56 6.64
C GLY A 14 -3.96 -7.31 5.67
N PHE A 15 -4.55 -6.10 5.66
CA PHE A 15 -5.63 -5.72 4.74
C PHE A 15 -5.29 -5.93 3.26
N ALA A 16 -4.00 -5.96 2.89
CA ALA A 16 -3.52 -6.10 1.52
C ALA A 16 -3.37 -7.56 1.02
N ASN A 17 -3.63 -8.55 1.87
CA ASN A 17 -3.52 -9.96 1.52
C ASN A 17 -4.87 -10.53 1.08
N PRO A 18 -5.08 -10.84 -0.22
CA PRO A 18 -6.37 -11.35 -0.72
C PRO A 18 -6.78 -12.72 -0.16
N SER A 19 -5.85 -13.47 0.43
CA SER A 19 -6.13 -14.75 1.10
C SER A 19 -6.57 -14.59 2.56
N ASN A 20 -6.65 -13.36 3.07
CA ASN A 20 -6.98 -13.06 4.47
C ASN A 20 -8.46 -12.65 4.59
N PRO A 21 -9.21 -13.11 5.62
CA PRO A 21 -10.60 -12.68 5.84
C PRO A 21 -10.77 -11.16 5.98
N VAL A 22 -9.73 -10.45 6.42
CA VAL A 22 -9.72 -8.99 6.59
C VAL A 22 -9.23 -8.23 5.34
N HIS A 23 -9.22 -8.87 4.16
CA HIS A 23 -8.82 -8.21 2.92
C HIS A 23 -9.74 -7.02 2.60
N ASP A 24 -9.17 -5.82 2.56
CA ASP A 24 -9.86 -4.59 2.18
C ASP A 24 -9.44 -4.20 0.76
N VAL A 25 -10.34 -4.39 -0.21
CA VAL A 25 -10.07 -4.11 -1.62
C VAL A 25 -9.77 -2.64 -1.88
N ALA A 26 -10.42 -1.72 -1.17
CA ALA A 26 -10.26 -0.29 -1.38
C ALA A 26 -8.90 0.18 -0.87
N ALA A 27 -8.55 -0.17 0.37
CA ALA A 27 -7.25 0.14 0.96
C ALA A 27 -6.10 -0.53 0.18
N THR A 28 -6.30 -1.79 -0.27
CA THR A 28 -5.31 -2.51 -1.08
C THR A 28 -5.04 -1.82 -2.41
N SER A 29 -6.10 -1.42 -3.12
CA SER A 29 -5.98 -0.75 -4.42
C SER A 29 -5.23 0.59 -4.29
N ASP A 30 -5.54 1.37 -3.26
CA ASP A 30 -4.88 2.65 -3.02
C ASP A 30 -3.40 2.48 -2.62
N ALA A 31 -3.13 1.58 -1.67
CA ALA A 31 -1.76 1.25 -1.25
C ALA A 31 -0.91 0.76 -2.43
N TYR A 32 -1.46 -0.10 -3.28
CA TYR A 32 -0.77 -0.62 -4.46
C TYR A 32 -0.42 0.48 -5.47
N LYS A 33 -1.33 1.45 -5.71
CA LYS A 33 -1.05 2.61 -6.58
C LYS A 33 0.15 3.41 -6.08
N HIS A 34 0.22 3.67 -4.77
CA HIS A 34 1.34 4.39 -4.17
C HIS A 34 2.66 3.65 -4.31
N VAL A 35 2.67 2.34 -4.09
CA VAL A 35 3.86 1.49 -4.24
C VAL A 35 4.32 1.44 -5.69
N LEU A 36 3.40 1.23 -6.65
CA LEU A 36 3.72 1.24 -8.08
C LEU A 36 4.32 2.58 -8.52
N ALA A 37 3.75 3.70 -8.10
CA ALA A 37 4.28 5.02 -8.43
C ALA A 37 5.69 5.23 -7.84
N PHE A 38 5.91 4.78 -6.62
CA PHE A 38 7.23 4.84 -5.98
C PHE A 38 8.27 4.03 -6.75
N TYR A 39 7.94 2.79 -7.14
CA TYR A 39 8.84 1.91 -7.88
C TYR A 39 9.12 2.40 -9.29
N LYS A 40 8.10 2.80 -10.06
CA LYS A 40 8.30 3.34 -11.42
C LYS A 40 9.28 4.52 -11.46
N ALA A 41 9.35 5.30 -10.40
CA ALA A 41 10.26 6.44 -10.30
C ALA A 41 11.70 6.08 -9.87
N ARG A 42 11.97 4.85 -9.42
CA ARG A 42 13.22 4.50 -8.71
C ARG A 42 13.85 3.17 -9.09
N VAL A 43 13.06 2.22 -9.56
CA VAL A 43 13.51 0.90 -9.95
C VAL A 43 13.53 0.87 -11.48
N ARG A 44 14.73 0.67 -12.02
CA ARG A 44 14.96 0.35 -13.44
C ARG A 44 15.26 -1.14 -13.55
#